data_AF-A0A354YAM8-F1
#
_entry.id   AF-A0A354YAM8-F1
#
_cell.length_a   1.000
_cell.length_b   1.000
_cell.length_c   1.000
_cell.angle_alpha   90.00
_cell.angle_beta   90.00
_cell.angle_gamma   90.00
#
_symmetry.space_group_name_H-M   'P 1'
#
loop_
_entity.id
_entity.type
_entity.pdbx_description
1 polymer ?
#
loop_
_entity_poly.entity_id
_entity_poly.type
_entity_poly.pdbx_seq_one_letter_code
_entity_poly.pdbx_strand_id
1 'polypeptide(L)'
;MYLDVKTNGARYWRMKYRYGGRERLMAFGVYPDVSLAQARKRREKAKALIRDGIDPNEVRRQSLIATATSLTNSFEAVAANEFPSAVFDGPSAIERTWWRSWSGMRFRSSGVARSQR
;
A
#
# COMPACT_ATOMS: atom_id res chain seq x y z
N MET A 1 -11.18 -21.40 -18.81
CA MET A 1 -10.83 -20.00 -19.14
C MET A 1 -11.73 -19.56 -20.25
N TYR A 2 -12.24 -18.34 -20.18
CA TYR A 2 -13.18 -17.76 -21.13
C TYR A 2 -12.82 -16.29 -21.39
N LEU A 3 -13.39 -15.72 -22.46
CA LEU A 3 -13.35 -14.29 -22.73
C LEU A 3 -14.62 -13.66 -22.15
N ASP A 4 -14.46 -12.75 -21.19
CA ASP A 4 -15.54 -11.95 -20.61
C ASP A 4 -15.68 -10.67 -21.43
N VAL A 5 -16.75 -10.56 -22.21
CA VAL A 5 -17.06 -9.40 -23.03
C VAL A 5 -18.09 -8.56 -22.30
N LYS A 6 -17.70 -7.32 -21.95
CA LYS A 6 -18.59 -6.35 -21.32
C LYS A 6 -19.40 -5.59 -22.37
N THR A 7 -20.52 -5.03 -21.95
CA THR A 7 -21.40 -4.18 -22.78
C THR A 7 -20.68 -2.94 -23.33
N ASN A 8 -19.66 -2.45 -22.63
CA ASN A 8 -18.79 -1.36 -23.08
C ASN A 8 -17.74 -1.79 -24.14
N GLY A 9 -17.75 -3.05 -24.59
CA GLY A 9 -16.78 -3.58 -25.56
C GLY A 9 -15.44 -4.03 -24.97
N ALA A 10 -15.22 -3.85 -23.66
CA ALA A 10 -14.02 -4.34 -23.00
C ALA A 10 -14.03 -5.88 -22.92
N ARG A 11 -12.90 -6.49 -23.26
CA ARG A 11 -12.76 -7.94 -23.39
C ARG A 11 -11.64 -8.44 -22.48
N TYR A 12 -11.98 -9.31 -21.53
CA TYR A 12 -11.04 -9.79 -20.52
C TYR A 12 -10.85 -11.29 -20.58
N TRP A 13 -9.61 -11.75 -20.56
CA TRP A 13 -9.30 -13.16 -20.36
C TRP A 13 -9.48 -13.52 -18.88
N ARG A 14 -10.50 -14.33 -18.56
CA ARG A 14 -10.84 -14.69 -17.17
C ARG A 14 -10.89 -16.20 -16.95
N MET A 15 -10.57 -16.62 -15.74
CA MET A 15 -10.74 -18.00 -15.28
C MET A 15 -11.22 -18.03 -13.84
N LYS A 16 -12.30 -18.78 -13.63
CA LYS A 16 -12.75 -19.21 -12.31
C LYS A 16 -11.92 -20.39 -11.84
N TYR A 17 -11.55 -20.38 -10.57
CA TYR A 17 -10.82 -21.46 -9.91
C TYR A 17 -11.31 -21.61 -8.47
N ARG A 18 -10.99 -22.73 -7.84
CA ARG A 18 -11.27 -22.96 -6.42
C ARG A 18 -9.96 -23.10 -5.67
N TYR A 19 -9.87 -22.42 -4.54
CA TYR A 19 -8.73 -22.50 -3.64
C TYR A 19 -9.21 -22.34 -2.20
N GLY A 20 -8.85 -23.26 -1.31
CA GLY A 20 -9.29 -23.25 0.08
C GLY A 20 -10.82 -23.27 0.25
N GLY A 21 -11.53 -24.04 -0.58
CA GLY A 21 -12.99 -24.17 -0.52
C GLY A 21 -13.79 -22.97 -1.05
N ARG A 22 -13.14 -21.89 -1.49
CA ARG A 22 -13.80 -20.69 -2.04
C ARG A 22 -13.57 -20.58 -3.55
N GLU A 23 -14.61 -20.18 -4.27
CA GLU A 23 -14.48 -19.81 -5.69
C GLU A 23 -13.82 -18.44 -5.79
N ARG A 24 -12.78 -18.36 -6.63
CA ARG A 24 -12.05 -17.13 -6.93
C ARG A 24 -11.98 -16.94 -8.43
N LEU A 25 -11.74 -15.70 -8.83
CA LEU A 25 -11.67 -15.33 -10.23
C LEU A 25 -10.34 -14.63 -10.50
N MET A 26 -9.65 -15.09 -11.55
CA MET A 26 -8.37 -14.54 -11.99
C MET A 26 -8.50 -13.94 -13.39
N ALA A 27 -7.89 -12.77 -13.59
CA ALA A 27 -7.79 -12.11 -14.89
C ALA A 27 -6.36 -12.24 -15.47
N PHE A 28 -6.26 -12.70 -16.71
CA PHE A 28 -5.00 -12.88 -17.42
C PHE A 28 -4.62 -11.72 -18.33
N GLY A 29 -5.53 -10.77 -18.55
CA GLY A 29 -5.29 -9.56 -19.33
C GLY A 29 -6.51 -9.11 -20.12
N VAL A 30 -6.35 -8.01 -20.85
CA VAL A 30 -7.34 -7.43 -21.75
C VAL A 30 -7.00 -7.83 -23.19
N TYR A 31 -8.02 -8.13 -23.99
CA TYR A 31 -7.88 -8.30 -25.44
C TYR A 31 -8.08 -6.93 -26.12
N PRO A 32 -7.28 -6.56 -27.13
CA PRO A 32 -6.32 -7.39 -27.88
C PRO A 32 -4.88 -7.40 -27.34
N ASP A 33 -4.57 -6.55 -26.36
CA ASP A 33 -3.20 -6.38 -25.81
C ASP A 33 -2.55 -7.71 -25.40
N VAL A 34 -3.36 -8.63 -24.87
CA VAL A 34 -2.94 -10.01 -24.57
C VAL A 34 -3.56 -10.96 -25.58
N SER A 35 -2.71 -11.59 -26.38
CA SER A 35 -3.13 -12.61 -27.34
C SER A 35 -3.62 -13.88 -26.64
N LEU A 36 -4.42 -14.68 -27.33
CA LEU A 36 -4.91 -15.96 -26.80
C LEU A 36 -3.77 -16.90 -26.39
N ALA A 37 -2.68 -16.92 -27.15
CA ALA A 37 -1.50 -17.73 -26.85
C ALA A 37 -0.84 -17.29 -25.53
N GLN A 38 -0.67 -15.98 -25.33
CA GLN A 38 -0.15 -15.43 -24.07
C GLN A 38 -1.09 -15.71 -22.90
N ALA A 39 -2.40 -15.54 -23.09
CA ALA A 39 -3.41 -15.84 -22.07
C ALA A 39 -3.37 -17.32 -21.65
N ARG A 40 -3.24 -18.25 -22.61
CA ARG A 40 -3.06 -19.69 -22.34
C ARG A 40 -1.78 -19.99 -21.57
N LYS A 41 -0.65 -19.37 -21.93
CA LYS A 41 0.61 -19.52 -21.17
C LYS A 41 0.45 -19.04 -19.72
N ARG A 42 -0.18 -17.89 -19.50
CA ARG A 42 -0.46 -17.36 -18.15
C ARG A 42 -1.39 -18.28 -17.36
N ARG A 43 -2.38 -18.87 -18.02
CA ARG A 43 -3.27 -19.87 -17.43
C ARG A 43 -2.54 -21.10 -16.94
N GLU A 44 -1.65 -21.68 -17.75
CA GLU A 44 -0.88 -22.87 -17.34
C GLU A 44 0.02 -22.57 -16.13
N LYS A 45 0.66 -21.40 -16.09
CA LYS A 45 1.42 -20.95 -14.91
C LYS A 45 0.53 -20.86 -13.67
N ALA A 46 -0.63 -20.24 -13.78
CA ALA A 46 -1.57 -20.15 -12.65
C ALA A 46 -2.09 -21.51 -12.20
N LYS A 47 -2.33 -22.45 -13.13
CA LYS A 47 -2.71 -23.82 -12.80
C LYS A 47 -1.60 -24.56 -12.06
N ALA A 48 -0.34 -24.37 -12.43
CA ALA A 48 0.78 -24.95 -11.70
C ALA A 48 0.79 -24.46 -10.24
N LEU A 49 0.70 -23.14 -10.02
CA LEU A 49 0.64 -22.56 -8.68
C LEU A 49 -0.55 -23.10 -7.85
N ILE A 50 -1.73 -23.24 -8.45
CA ILE A 50 -2.90 -23.82 -7.75
C ILE A 50 -2.63 -25.26 -7.33
N ARG A 51 -1.94 -26.07 -8.15
CA ARG A 51 -1.57 -27.45 -7.79
C ARG A 51 -0.58 -27.48 -6.63
N ASP A 52 0.33 -26.52 -6.58
CA ASP A 52 1.31 -26.37 -5.51
C ASP A 52 0.69 -25.79 -4.23
N GLY A 53 -0.63 -25.52 -4.22
CA GLY A 53 -1.32 -24.95 -3.08
C GLY A 53 -1.01 -23.47 -2.87
N ILE A 54 -0.59 -22.75 -3.91
CA ILE A 54 -0.27 -21.32 -3.85
C ILE A 54 -1.37 -20.54 -4.57
N ASP A 55 -1.87 -19.47 -3.94
CA ASP A 55 -2.86 -18.58 -4.59
C ASP A 55 -2.20 -17.69 -5.65
N PRO A 56 -2.55 -17.80 -6.94
CA PRO A 56 -1.97 -16.97 -8.00
C PRO A 56 -2.22 -15.48 -7.86
N ASN A 57 -3.29 -15.07 -7.16
CA ASN A 57 -3.58 -13.66 -6.90
C ASN A 57 -2.58 -13.04 -5.91
N GLU A 58 -2.08 -13.83 -4.96
CA GLU A 58 -1.06 -13.38 -4.00
C GLU A 58 0.26 -13.12 -4.71
N VAL A 59 0.69 -14.06 -5.57
CA VAL A 59 1.92 -13.91 -6.37
C VAL A 59 1.85 -12.65 -7.24
N ARG A 60 0.68 -12.35 -7.83
CA ARG A 60 0.49 -11.12 -8.59
C ARG A 60 0.59 -9.88 -7.71
N ARG A 61 -0.02 -9.87 -6.53
CA ARG A 61 0.06 -8.75 -5.58
C ARG A 61 1.51 -8.50 -5.14
N GLN A 62 2.22 -9.56 -4.76
CA GLN A 62 3.62 -9.50 -4.35
C GLN A 62 4.52 -8.92 -5.45
N SER A 63 4.31 -9.30 -6.72
CA SER A 63 5.07 -8.73 -7.85
C SER A 63 4.86 -7.23 -8.03
N LEU A 64 3.65 -6.74 -7.81
CA LEU A 64 3.33 -5.30 -7.89
C LEU A 64 3.99 -4.52 -6.75
N ILE A 65 3.90 -5.05 -5.53
CA ILE A 65 4.53 -4.43 -4.34
C ILE A 65 6.05 -4.40 -4.51
N ALA A 66 6.68 -5.50 -4.94
CA ALA A 66 8.12 -5.56 -5.16
C ALA A 66 8.61 -4.53 -6.18
N THR A 67 7.83 -4.31 -7.26
CA THR A 67 8.15 -3.29 -8.27
C THR A 67 8.04 -1.88 -7.67
N ALA A 68 6.97 -1.60 -6.92
CA ALA A 68 6.79 -0.31 -6.25
C ALA A 68 7.91 -0.02 -5.24
N THR A 69 8.26 -1.00 -4.41
CA THR A 69 9.34 -0.86 -3.41
C THR A 69 10.71 -0.63 -4.07
N SER A 70 10.99 -1.25 -5.22
CA SER A 70 12.24 -1.01 -5.95
C SER A 70 12.38 0.41 -6.50
N LEU A 71 11.26 1.06 -6.84
CA LEU A 71 11.25 2.44 -7.32
C LEU A 71 11.35 3.47 -6.19
N THR A 72 10.87 3.15 -5.00
CA THR A 72 10.93 4.03 -3.81
C THR A 72 12.24 3.90 -3.04
N ASN A 73 12.92 2.75 -3.14
CA ASN A 73 14.20 2.52 -2.46
C ASN A 73 15.42 3.01 -3.25
N SER A 74 15.23 3.86 -4.27
CA SER A 74 16.33 4.60 -4.86
C SER A 74 16.87 5.58 -3.80
N PHE A 75 18.14 5.41 -3.45
CA PHE A 75 18.89 6.13 -2.40
C PHE A 75 18.63 7.66 -2.35
N GLU A 76 18.33 8.27 -3.49
CA GLU A 76 17.97 9.68 -3.64
C GLU A 76 16.67 10.08 -2.92
N ALA A 77 15.65 9.22 -2.92
CA ALA A 77 14.35 9.48 -2.29
C ALA A 77 14.42 9.45 -0.75
N VAL A 78 15.30 8.62 -0.18
CA VAL A 78 15.56 8.57 1.26
C VAL A 78 16.40 9.77 1.70
N ALA A 79 17.43 10.14 0.92
CA ALA A 79 18.28 11.29 1.23
C ALA A 79 17.52 12.63 1.23
N ALA A 80 16.52 12.78 0.36
CA ALA A 80 15.67 13.97 0.31
C ALA A 80 14.69 14.07 1.51
N ASN A 81 14.38 12.97 2.17
CA ASN A 81 13.46 12.93 3.32
C ASN A 81 14.18 13.08 4.67
N GLU A 82 15.47 12.73 4.75
CA GLU A 82 16.24 12.74 5.99
C GLU A 82 16.96 14.08 6.27
N PHE A 83 16.97 15.03 5.32
CA PHE A 83 17.53 16.37 5.52
C PHE A 83 16.48 17.47 5.32
N PRO A 84 15.69 17.83 6.36
CA PRO A 84 15.02 19.12 6.37
C PRO A 84 16.10 20.22 6.36
N SER A 85 16.30 20.81 5.19
CA SER A 85 17.11 22.02 5.05
C SER A 85 16.48 23.09 5.93
N ALA A 86 17.23 23.50 6.95
CA ALA A 86 16.79 24.35 8.04
C ALA A 86 15.92 25.52 7.60
N VAL A 87 14.71 25.62 8.16
CA VAL A 87 14.07 26.91 8.45
C VAL A 87 13.70 26.88 9.92
N PHE A 88 14.64 27.32 10.76
CA PHE A 88 14.31 27.80 12.08
C PHE A 88 13.60 29.15 11.88
N ASP A 89 12.27 29.11 11.69
CA ASP A 89 11.46 30.30 11.87
C ASP A 89 11.31 30.49 13.37
N GLY A 90 12.00 31.49 13.92
CA GLY A 90 11.69 32.02 15.24
C GLY A 90 10.20 32.39 15.33
N PRO A 91 9.63 32.51 16.55
CA PRO A 91 8.19 32.66 16.71
C PRO A 91 7.66 33.83 15.86
N SER A 92 6.70 33.52 15.00
CA SER A 92 6.11 34.48 14.06
C SER A 92 5.40 35.60 14.82
N ALA A 93 5.24 36.76 14.18
CA ALA A 93 4.77 38.01 14.77
C ALA A 93 3.41 37.96 15.49
N ILE A 94 2.64 36.88 15.35
CA ILE A 94 1.33 36.64 15.98
C ILE A 94 1.48 36.02 17.40
N GLU A 95 2.63 35.44 17.75
CA GLU A 95 2.87 34.82 19.07
C GLU A 95 3.45 35.77 20.13
N ARG A 96 3.71 37.04 19.79
CA ARG A 96 4.27 38.04 20.74
C ARG A 96 3.32 38.47 21.86
N THR A 97 2.03 38.16 21.78
CA THR A 97 1.03 38.55 22.79
C THR A 97 0.92 37.57 23.96
N TRP A 98 1.38 36.33 23.83
CA TRP A 98 1.25 35.33 24.90
C TRP A 98 2.37 35.36 25.94
N TRP A 99 3.53 35.95 25.63
CA TRP A 99 4.64 36.05 26.59
C TRP A 99 4.45 37.11 27.69
N ARG A 100 3.53 38.07 27.51
CA ARG A 100 3.20 39.06 28.55
C ARG A 100 2.13 38.60 29.55
N SER A 101 1.49 37.45 29.32
CA SER A 101 0.38 36.93 30.15
C SER A 101 0.71 35.62 30.89
N TRP A 102 1.90 35.07 30.73
CA TRP A 102 2.36 33.87 31.45
C TRP A 102 3.30 34.20 32.61
N SER A 103 3.04 35.32 33.29
CA SER A 103 3.51 35.60 34.64
C SER A 103 2.39 35.31 35.63
N GLY A 104 2.03 34.04 35.79
CA GLY A 104 1.01 33.67 36.78
C GLY A 104 0.13 32.48 36.44
N MET A 105 0.69 31.34 36.01
CA MET A 105 -0.03 30.08 36.16
C MET A 105 0.91 28.99 36.62
N ARG A 106 0.79 28.71 37.93
CA ARG A 106 1.42 27.62 38.66
C ARG A 106 0.91 26.29 38.09
N PHE A 107 1.66 25.69 37.18
CA PHE A 107 1.39 24.31 36.75
C PHE A 107 1.83 23.37 37.89
N ARG A 108 0.83 22.88 38.64
CA ARG A 108 1.02 21.92 39.72
C ARG A 108 1.43 20.57 39.10
N SER A 109 2.58 20.09 39.54
CA SER A 109 3.21 18.83 39.19
C SER A 109 2.31 17.60 39.42
N SER A 110 2.47 16.64 38.53
CA SER A 110 2.88 15.24 38.77
C SER A 110 2.66 14.68 40.18
N GLY A 111 2.06 13.48 40.21
CA GLY A 111 1.54 12.83 41.41
C GLY A 111 2.55 12.39 42.47
N VAL A 112 2.00 11.84 43.57
CA VAL A 112 2.55 10.75 44.38
C VAL A 112 1.44 10.35 45.36
N ALA A 113 1.12 9.05 45.38
CA ALA A 113 0.33 8.40 46.39
C ALA A 113 1.20 8.10 47.64
N ARG A 114 0.67 8.39 48.84
CA ARG A 114 1.04 7.84 50.17
C ARG A 114 0.09 8.49 51.19
N SER A 115 -0.81 7.83 51.94
CA SER A 115 -0.62 6.77 52.98
C SER A 115 0.54 7.14 53.91
N GLN A 116 0.39 7.44 55.20
CA GLN A 116 -0.47 6.90 56.26
C GLN A 116 -0.69 7.94 57.39
N ARG A 117 -1.72 7.65 58.21
CA ARG A 117 -1.93 7.97 59.64
C ARG A 117 -1.65 9.38 60.15
#